data_AF-A0A7V1ZNZ1-F1
#
_entry.id   AF-A0A7V1ZNZ1-F1
#
_cell.length_a   1.000
_cell.length_b   1.000
_cell.length_c   1.000
_cell.angle_alpha   90.00
_cell.angle_beta   90.00
_cell.angle_gamma   90.00
#
_symmetry.space_group_name_H-M   'P 1'
#
loop_
_entity.id
_entity.type
_entity.pdbx_description
1 polymer ?
#
loop_
_entity_poly.entity_id
_entity_poly.type
_entity_poly.pdbx_seq_one_letter_code
_entity_poly.pdbx_strand_id
1 'polypeptide(L)' 'MLGTGNWWDDPDLREKAPSDYFLDPSSRRYPYKTWEGQISCERLKAAMSLAGLHGHRQIYDRAKKLYERHCKEEKE' A
#
# COMPACT_ATOMS: atom_id res chain seq x y z
N MET A 1 9.34 -20.58 -6.45
CA MET A 1 8.03 -19.89 -6.47
C MET A 1 8.15 -18.71 -5.53
N LEU A 2 8.16 -17.48 -6.05
CA LEU A 2 7.94 -16.31 -5.20
C LEU A 2 6.49 -16.43 -4.74
N GLY A 3 6.27 -16.72 -3.46
CA GLY A 3 4.92 -16.76 -2.89
C GLY A 3 4.24 -15.40 -3.07
N THR A 4 2.93 -15.36 -2.81
CA THR A 4 2.10 -14.12 -2.88
C THR A 4 2.56 -13.00 -1.92
N GLY A 5 3.60 -13.23 -1.12
CA GLY A 5 4.20 -12.25 -0.20
C GLY A 5 4.68 -10.96 -0.87
N ASN A 6 5.03 -10.98 -2.16
CA ASN A 6 5.38 -9.77 -2.94
C ASN A 6 4.49 -9.62 -4.19
N TRP A 7 3.19 -9.90 -4.09
CA TRP A 7 2.25 -9.89 -5.23
C TRP A 7 2.26 -8.57 -6.03
N TRP A 8 2.61 -7.45 -5.40
CA TRP A 8 2.65 -6.14 -6.04
C TRP A 8 3.81 -5.97 -7.04
N ASP A 9 4.83 -6.82 -6.99
CA ASP A 9 5.96 -6.83 -7.93
C ASP A 9 5.73 -7.79 -9.11
N ASP A 10 4.76 -8.70 -8.98
CA ASP A 10 4.31 -9.58 -10.05
C ASP A 10 3.22 -8.88 -10.88
N PRO A 11 3.44 -8.64 -12.20
CA PRO A 11 2.46 -7.94 -13.03
C PRO A 11 1.08 -8.61 -13.08
N ASP A 12 1.04 -9.95 -13.13
CA ASP A 12 -0.21 -10.71 -13.26
C ASP A 12 -1.01 -10.65 -11.96
N LEU A 13 -0.35 -10.83 -10.82
CA LEU A 13 -0.99 -10.69 -9.51
C LEU A 13 -1.38 -9.23 -9.25
N ARG A 14 -0.55 -8.29 -9.68
CA ARG A 14 -0.84 -6.87 -9.57
C ARG A 14 -2.03 -6.47 -10.41
N GLU A 15 -2.30 -7.09 -11.56
CA GLU A 15 -3.50 -6.85 -12.36
C GLU A 15 -4.75 -7.47 -11.72
N LYS A 16 -4.61 -8.66 -11.12
CA LYS A 16 -5.73 -9.40 -10.50
C LYS A 16 -6.17 -8.88 -9.14
N ALA A 17 -5.30 -8.17 -8.41
CA ALA A 17 -5.62 -7.69 -7.07
C ALA A 17 -6.87 -6.78 -7.04
N PRO A 18 -7.64 -6.74 -5.94
CA PRO A 18 -8.74 -5.79 -5.81
C PRO A 18 -8.28 -4.33 -5.90
N SER A 19 -9.13 -3.46 -6.47
CA SER A 19 -8.80 -2.05 -6.67
C SER A 19 -8.55 -1.29 -5.36
N ASP A 20 -9.19 -1.70 -4.26
CA ASP A 20 -9.03 -1.13 -2.93
C ASP A 20 -7.73 -1.57 -2.21
N TYR A 21 -6.89 -2.40 -2.85
CA TYR A 21 -5.55 -2.72 -2.35
C TYR A 21 -4.54 -1.59 -2.64
N PHE A 22 -4.94 -0.60 -3.43
CA PHE A 22 -4.12 0.49 -3.91
C PHE A 22 -4.63 1.83 -3.36
N LEU A 23 -3.69 2.73 -3.03
CA LEU A 23 -4.05 4.11 -2.69
C LEU A 23 -4.40 4.94 -3.93
N ASP A 24 -3.89 4.53 -5.10
CA ASP A 24 -4.27 5.03 -6.43
C ASP A 24 -4.82 3.85 -7.26
N PRO A 25 -6.13 3.56 -7.17
CA PRO A 25 -6.77 2.45 -7.86
C PRO A 25 -6.73 2.59 -9.38
N SER A 26 -6.86 3.82 -9.90
CA SER A 26 -6.89 4.11 -11.34
C SER A 26 -5.61 3.68 -12.06
N SER A 27 -4.45 3.86 -11.42
CA SER A 27 -3.16 3.45 -11.98
C SER A 27 -2.59 2.20 -11.32
N ARG A 28 -3.35 1.57 -10.39
CA ARG A 28 -2.91 0.44 -9.57
C ARG A 28 -1.53 0.68 -8.95
N ARG A 29 -1.30 1.89 -8.44
CA ARG A 29 -0.06 2.30 -7.75
C ARG A 29 -0.27 2.37 -6.25
N TYR A 30 0.85 2.34 -5.52
CA TYR A 30 0.85 2.40 -4.05
C TYR A 30 0.03 1.27 -3.40
N PRO A 31 0.36 0.00 -3.67
CA PRO A 31 -0.29 -1.11 -2.98
C PRO A 31 0.10 -1.10 -1.51
N TYR A 32 -0.90 -1.28 -0.64
CA TYR A 32 -0.76 -1.17 0.81
C TYR A 32 -1.36 -2.33 1.60
N LYS A 33 -2.01 -3.29 0.92
CA LYS A 33 -2.54 -4.51 1.53
C LYS A 33 -1.72 -5.75 1.16
N THR A 34 -1.69 -6.75 2.04
CA THR A 34 -1.22 -8.11 1.73
C THR A 34 -2.17 -8.77 0.73
N TRP A 35 -1.80 -9.93 0.18
CA TRP A 35 -2.67 -10.66 -0.74
C TRP A 35 -4.00 -11.05 -0.07
N GLU A 36 -3.95 -11.35 1.23
CA GLU A 36 -5.09 -11.68 2.10
C GLU A 36 -5.94 -10.45 2.48
N GLY A 37 -5.55 -9.25 2.05
CA GLY A 37 -6.31 -8.01 2.25
C GLY A 37 -6.04 -7.29 3.56
N GLN A 38 -5.05 -7.74 4.33
CA GLN A 38 -4.64 -7.09 5.56
C GLN A 38 -3.80 -5.85 5.27
N ILE A 39 -3.90 -4.81 6.11
CA ILE A 39 -3.06 -3.61 5.95
C ILE A 39 -1.61 -3.96 6.26
N SER A 40 -0.70 -3.58 5.37
CA SER A 40 0.75 -3.71 5.60
C SER A 40 1.36 -2.35 5.98
N CYS A 41 1.86 -2.26 7.20
CA CYS A 41 2.53 -1.07 7.72
C CYS A 41 3.80 -0.72 6.96
N GLU A 42 4.56 -1.72 6.53
CA GLU A 42 5.75 -1.52 5.69
C GLU A 42 5.38 -0.90 4.34
N ARG A 43 4.30 -1.40 3.73
CA ARG A 43 3.80 -0.86 2.45
C ARG A 43 3.26 0.55 2.59
N LEU A 44 2.59 0.89 3.69
CA LEU A 44 2.16 2.26 3.98
C LEU A 44 3.36 3.22 4.14
N LYS A 45 4.42 2.80 4.84
CA LYS A 45 5.67 3.57 4.92
C LYS A 45 6.30 3.76 3.53
N ALA A 46 6.37 2.70 2.73
CA ALA A 46 6.89 2.77 1.37
C ALA A 46 6.05 3.72 0.49
N ALA A 47 4.72 3.67 0.63
CA ALA A 47 3.82 4.56 -0.08
C ALA A 47 4.01 6.04 0.31
N MET A 48 4.19 6.33 1.60
CA MET A 48 4.54 7.68 2.07
C MET A 48 5.86 8.15 1.46
N SER A 49 6.92 7.35 1.52
CA SER A 49 8.23 7.73 0.96
C SER A 49 8.16 8.01 -0.54
N LEU A 50 7.53 7.11 -1.31
CA LEU A 50 7.39 7.26 -2.76
C LEU A 50 6.48 8.45 -3.13
N ALA A 51 5.37 8.64 -2.41
CA ALA A 51 4.46 9.76 -2.67
C ALA A 51 5.12 11.11 -2.33
N GLY A 52 5.91 11.16 -1.25
CA GLY A 52 6.71 12.33 -0.90
C GLY A 52 7.76 12.65 -1.95
N LEU A 53 8.47 11.63 -2.46
CA LEU A 53 9.49 11.80 -3.52
C LEU A 53 8.89 12.34 -4.82
N HIS A 54 7.73 11.83 -5.23
CA HIS A 54 7.08 12.22 -6.48
C HIS A 54 6.10 13.39 -6.35
N GLY A 55 5.96 14.00 -5.16
CA GLY A 55 5.06 15.13 -4.94
C GLY A 55 3.56 14.77 -4.96
N HIS A 56 3.19 13.50 -4.83
CA HIS A 56 1.80 13.05 -4.81
C HIS A 56 1.15 13.27 -3.42
N ARG A 57 0.88 14.53 -3.06
CA ARG A 57 0.43 14.93 -1.71
C ARG A 57 -0.80 14.18 -1.22
N GLN A 58 -1.83 14.02 -2.06
CA GLN A 58 -3.06 13.31 -1.67
C GLN A 58 -2.81 11.84 -1.30
N ILE A 59 -1.91 11.16 -2.02
CA ILE A 59 -1.53 9.77 -1.73
C ILE A 59 -0.74 9.71 -0.42
N TYR A 60 0.18 10.65 -0.21
CA TYR A 60 0.94 10.76 1.04
C TYR A 60 0.00 10.91 2.24
N ASP A 61 -0.93 11.87 2.20
CA ASP A 61 -1.85 12.16 3.31
C ASP A 61 -2.75 10.94 3.61
N ARG A 62 -3.23 10.25 2.56
CA ARG A 62 -4.02 9.02 2.71
C ARG A 62 -3.20 7.88 3.34
N ALA A 63 -1.97 7.67 2.87
CA ALA A 63 -1.07 6.66 3.42
C ALA A 63 -0.76 6.94 4.89
N LYS A 64 -0.45 8.19 5.23
CA LYS A 64 -0.17 8.64 6.59
C LYS A 64 -1.36 8.41 7.53
N LYS A 65 -2.57 8.77 7.11
CA LYS A 65 -3.79 8.56 7.92
C LYS A 65 -4.05 7.07 8.20
N LEU A 66 -3.87 6.20 7.21
CA LEU A 66 -4.00 4.75 7.40
C LEU A 66 -2.91 4.22 8.34
N TYR A 67 -1.68 4.70 8.18
CA TYR A 67 -0.56 4.30 9.03
C TYR A 67 -0.79 4.71 10.48
N GLU A 68 -1.20 5.94 10.74
CA GLU A 68 -1.47 6.44 12.09
C GLU A 68 -2.58 5.62 12.76
N ARG A 69 -3.65 5.30 12.03
CA ARG A 69 -4.78 4.52 12.57
C ARG A 69 -4.45 3.05 12.83
N HIS A 70 -3.67 2.40 11.96
CA HIS A 70 -3.54 0.93 11.97
C HIS A 70 -2.18 0.43 12.44
N CYS A 71 -1.15 1.28 12.43
CA CYS A 71 0.23 0.88 12.68
C CYS A 71 0.87 1.60 13.87
N LYS A 72 0.31 2.76 14.27
CA LYS A 72 0.86 3.56 15.37
C LYS A 72 0.16 3.27 16.71
N GLU A 73 -1.08 2.77 16.68
CA GLU A 73 -1.89 2.48 17.88
C GLU A 73 -1.69 1.06 18.47
N GLU A 74 -0.85 0.19 17.91
CA GLU A 74 -0.50 -1.11 18.54
C GLU A 74 0.53 -0.98 19.70
N LYS A 75 0.55 0.14 20.41
CA LYS A 75 1.34 0.34 21.62
C LYS A 75 0.54 1.10 22.69
N GLU A 76 -0.47 0.45 23.25
CA GLU A 76 -0.94 0.71 24.62
C GLU A 76 -1.10 -0.60 25.37
#